data_AF-A0A7X4BY60-F1
#
_entry.id   AF-A0A7X4BY60-F1
#
_cell.length_a   1.000
_cell.length_b   1.000
_cell.length_c   1.000
_cell.angle_alpha   90.00
_cell.angle_beta   90.00
_cell.angle_gamma   90.00
#
_symmetry.space_group_name_H-M   'P 1'
#
loop_
_entity.id
_entity.type
_entity.pdbx_description
1 polymer ?
#
loop_
_entity_poly.entity_id
_entity_poly.type
_entity_poly.pdbx_seq_one_letter_code
_entity_poly.pdbx_strand_id
1 'polypeptide(L)'
;MTNSDNDRYSLLGYVARQHIQGMEDAMTSALGFVLNRFESARTALAGFLRDADGTPLSIHSVDTQYYLPATYSYPDMALQDADDNVSAFIEAKFWASLTHHQPVTYWEALPADKSTALLFVAPKSRVDENWLWDELVQRLSDAGHKLNERTGHGGLITATAKDTSRRLMLTSWERLLNVLLESASDAQETFEILQLEGLAKAAHDGGDPRRDENLIMLIEEAGKRLQQSGWAEPGSQNVGSNRGVFYGRFMVLAGVLVWLGIVDIAAKHMANPPLWLTIQPTNADQPVSRDTVVDKLGNLVKSKTQWHNWMTHCVAIPLPSGADREATLSATVTELERIAEIIDPDGPTYR
;
A
#
# COMPACT_ATOMS: atom_id res chain seq x y z
N MET A 1 15.12 3.52 -21.76
CA MET A 1 15.98 3.98 -20.65
C MET A 1 16.85 5.09 -21.20
N THR A 2 16.56 6.34 -20.83
CA THR A 2 17.48 7.47 -21.03
C THR A 2 18.43 7.53 -19.84
N ASN A 3 19.67 8.00 -20.03
CA ASN A 3 20.71 8.10 -18.99
C ASN A 3 20.30 8.88 -17.73
N SER A 4 19.18 9.62 -17.75
CA SER A 4 18.72 10.49 -16.67
C SER A 4 18.06 9.78 -15.47
N ASP A 5 17.60 8.53 -15.62
CA ASP A 5 16.99 7.79 -14.50
C ASP A 5 18.02 7.07 -13.62
N ASN A 6 19.23 6.82 -14.14
CA ASN A 6 20.30 6.12 -13.41
C ASN A 6 20.94 7.00 -12.32
N ASP A 7 20.92 8.33 -12.47
CA ASP A 7 21.51 9.28 -11.52
C ASP A 7 20.69 9.43 -10.22
N ARG A 8 19.54 8.76 -10.10
CA ARG A 8 18.61 8.91 -8.97
C ARG A 8 18.77 7.88 -7.84
N TYR A 9 19.58 6.84 -8.04
CA TYR A 9 19.70 5.72 -7.10
C TYR A 9 21.14 5.53 -6.64
N SER A 10 21.31 5.08 -5.40
CA SER A 10 22.59 4.51 -4.97
C SER A 10 22.91 3.27 -5.81
N LEU A 11 24.19 2.86 -5.85
CA LEU A 11 24.60 1.64 -6.55
C LEU A 11 23.76 0.43 -6.11
N LEU A 12 23.54 0.27 -4.80
CA LEU A 12 22.70 -0.81 -4.28
C LEU A 12 21.25 -0.66 -4.72
N GLY A 13 20.67 0.55 -4.66
CA GLY A 13 19.29 0.78 -5.12
C GLY A 13 19.09 0.41 -6.60
N TYR A 14 20.05 0.77 -7.45
CA TYR A 14 20.04 0.43 -8.88
C TYR A 14 20.08 -1.09 -9.10
N VAL A 15 21.01 -1.79 -8.45
CA VAL A 15 21.17 -3.24 -8.58
C VAL A 15 19.97 -3.98 -7.98
N ALA A 16 19.51 -3.54 -6.81
CA ALA A 16 18.41 -4.15 -6.08
C ALA A 16 17.15 -4.20 -6.94
N ARG A 17 16.78 -3.08 -7.57
CA ARG A 17 15.59 -3.01 -8.44
C ARG A 17 15.60 -4.05 -9.56
N GLN A 18 16.77 -4.46 -10.03
CA GLN A 18 16.91 -5.38 -11.15
C GLN A 18 16.95 -6.85 -10.71
N HIS A 19 17.38 -7.12 -9.47
CA HIS A 19 17.79 -8.47 -9.07
C HIS A 19 17.21 -8.96 -7.74
N ILE A 20 16.69 -8.08 -6.88
CA ILE A 20 16.12 -8.47 -5.59
C ILE A 20 14.60 -8.63 -5.74
N GLN A 21 14.15 -9.88 -5.59
CA GLN A 21 12.74 -10.19 -5.32
C GLN A 21 12.47 -10.07 -3.81
N GLY A 22 11.32 -9.55 -3.40
CA GLY A 22 11.02 -9.35 -1.98
C GLY A 22 11.76 -8.15 -1.38
N MET A 23 11.60 -6.97 -1.99
CA MET A 23 12.31 -5.76 -1.56
C MET A 23 11.95 -5.33 -0.13
N GLU A 24 10.72 -5.62 0.32
CA GLU A 24 10.27 -5.34 1.69
C GLU A 24 11.11 -6.13 2.71
N ASP A 25 11.30 -7.44 2.50
CA ASP A 25 12.12 -8.30 3.37
C ASP A 25 13.59 -7.85 3.39
N ALA A 26 14.11 -7.44 2.22
CA ALA A 26 15.47 -6.91 2.11
C ALA A 26 15.64 -5.59 2.87
N MET A 27 14.65 -4.70 2.80
CA MET A 27 14.61 -3.44 3.55
C MET A 27 14.56 -3.66 5.05
N THR A 28 13.69 -4.56 5.50
CA THR A 28 13.58 -4.95 6.91
C THR A 28 14.91 -5.52 7.42
N SER A 29 15.51 -6.45 6.67
CA SER A 29 16.80 -7.04 7.03
C SER A 29 17.93 -6.00 7.06
N ALA A 30 17.96 -5.08 6.09
CA ALA A 30 19.00 -4.05 6.01
C ALA A 30 18.87 -3.00 7.14
N LEU A 31 17.65 -2.58 7.49
CA LEU A 31 17.44 -1.71 8.65
C LEU A 31 17.80 -2.43 9.96
N GLY A 32 17.42 -3.70 10.12
CA GLY A 32 17.84 -4.52 11.27
C GLY A 32 19.36 -4.65 11.38
N PHE A 33 20.07 -4.78 10.26
CA PHE A 33 21.53 -4.79 10.22
C PHE A 33 22.14 -3.47 10.71
N VAL A 34 21.65 -2.33 10.20
CA VAL A 34 22.11 -0.99 10.63
C VAL A 34 21.88 -0.82 12.13
N LEU A 35 20.68 -1.14 12.63
CA LEU A 35 20.34 -0.99 14.04
C LEU A 35 21.16 -1.93 14.94
N ASN A 36 21.44 -3.17 14.54
CA ASN A 36 22.28 -4.04 15.37
C ASN A 36 23.77 -3.65 15.34
N ARG A 37 24.24 -3.09 14.22
CA ARG A 37 25.65 -2.73 14.05
C ARG A 37 26.05 -1.42 14.74
N PHE A 38 25.16 -0.42 14.73
CA PHE A 38 25.51 0.93 15.18
C PHE A 38 24.68 1.35 16.41
N GLU A 39 25.37 1.64 17.51
CA GLU A 39 24.74 2.09 18.76
C GLU A 39 24.12 3.48 18.64
N SER A 40 24.73 4.39 17.86
CA SER A 40 24.21 5.70 17.47
C SER A 40 22.84 5.57 16.81
N ALA A 41 22.70 4.69 15.80
CA ALA A 41 21.43 4.40 15.16
C ALA A 41 20.36 3.88 16.16
N ARG A 42 20.71 2.96 17.07
CA ARG A 42 19.76 2.51 18.12
C ARG A 42 19.37 3.63 19.07
N THR A 43 20.33 4.45 19.49
CA THR A 43 20.10 5.58 20.40
C THR A 43 19.19 6.63 19.73
N ALA A 44 19.39 6.88 18.44
CA ALA A 44 18.54 7.77 17.67
C ALA A 44 17.13 7.21 17.52
N LEU A 45 16.98 5.91 17.24
CA LEU A 45 15.69 5.25 17.20
C LEU A 45 14.98 5.27 18.56
N ALA A 46 15.70 5.00 19.66
CA ALA A 46 15.20 5.12 21.02
C ALA A 46 14.68 6.54 21.31
N GLY A 47 15.43 7.55 20.89
CA GLY A 47 15.05 8.96 20.96
C GLY A 47 13.91 9.34 20.01
N PHE A 48 13.74 8.62 18.91
CA PHE A 48 12.61 8.79 17.99
C PHE A 48 11.32 8.19 18.58
N LEU A 49 11.46 7.09 19.32
CA LEU A 49 10.38 6.39 19.99
C LEU A 49 10.13 6.89 21.43
N ARG A 50 10.49 8.12 21.78
CA ARG A 50 10.30 8.67 23.15
C ARG A 50 8.87 8.57 23.65
N ASP A 51 8.70 8.24 24.92
CA ASP A 51 7.42 8.20 25.63
C ASP A 51 6.74 9.57 25.73
N ALA A 52 5.49 9.59 26.19
CA ALA A 52 4.69 10.81 26.34
C ALA A 52 5.34 11.86 27.27
N ASP A 53 6.21 11.42 28.19
CA ASP A 53 7.01 12.27 29.08
C ASP A 53 8.35 12.72 28.47
N GLY A 54 8.66 12.28 27.25
CA GLY A 54 9.91 12.56 26.54
C GLY A 54 11.06 11.59 26.81
N THR A 55 10.83 10.54 27.61
CA THR A 55 11.84 9.52 27.95
C THR A 55 12.07 8.57 26.76
N PRO A 56 13.31 8.39 26.25
CA PRO A 56 13.59 7.42 25.20
C PRO A 56 13.22 5.99 25.61
N LEU A 57 12.74 5.18 24.67
CA LEU A 57 12.62 3.74 24.93
C LEU A 57 14.01 3.10 25.03
N SER A 58 14.14 2.07 25.86
CA SER A 58 15.36 1.27 25.92
C SER A 58 15.41 0.28 24.75
N ILE A 59 16.51 0.32 23.98
CA ILE A 59 16.74 -0.57 22.83
C ILE A 59 18.18 -1.08 22.90
N HIS A 60 18.33 -2.35 23.23
CA HIS A 60 19.60 -3.06 23.27
C HIS A 60 19.88 -3.80 21.95
N SER A 61 18.88 -4.51 21.43
CA SER A 61 18.99 -5.36 20.25
C SER A 61 17.73 -5.30 19.37
N VAL A 62 17.87 -5.76 18.13
CA VAL A 62 16.79 -5.84 17.14
C VAL A 62 16.71 -7.25 16.56
N ASP A 63 15.54 -7.87 16.62
CA ASP A 63 15.28 -9.18 16.01
C ASP A 63 14.30 -9.03 14.84
N THR A 64 14.74 -9.41 13.63
CA THR A 64 13.92 -9.36 12.41
C THR A 64 13.19 -10.67 12.11
N GLN A 65 13.32 -11.67 12.98
CA GLN A 65 12.68 -12.99 12.85
C GLN A 65 11.88 -13.35 14.12
N TYR A 66 11.50 -12.34 14.88
CA TYR A 66 10.80 -12.52 16.15
C TYR A 66 9.46 -13.24 15.93
N TYR A 67 9.26 -14.35 16.62
CA TYR A 67 8.06 -15.16 16.47
C TYR A 67 7.11 -14.95 17.64
N LEU A 68 5.83 -14.68 17.35
CA LEU A 68 4.76 -14.62 18.33
C LEU A 68 3.99 -15.95 18.34
N PRO A 69 4.24 -16.86 19.32
CA PRO A 69 3.69 -18.21 19.27
C PRO A 69 2.17 -18.26 19.47
N ALA A 70 1.61 -17.30 20.22
CA ALA A 70 0.18 -17.25 20.51
C ALA A 70 -0.67 -17.03 19.24
N THR A 71 -0.09 -16.40 18.22
CA THR A 71 -0.80 -15.94 17.02
C THR A 71 -0.18 -16.42 15.72
N TYR A 72 0.89 -17.22 15.79
CA TYR A 72 1.62 -17.73 14.64
C TYR A 72 2.06 -16.61 13.67
N SER A 73 2.48 -15.46 14.22
CA SER A 73 2.76 -14.25 13.45
C SER A 73 4.18 -13.73 13.67
N TYR A 74 4.68 -12.98 12.69
CA TYR A 74 6.02 -12.40 12.69
C TYR A 74 5.91 -10.89 12.44
N PRO A 75 6.12 -10.02 13.45
CA PRO A 75 6.40 -8.62 13.18
C PRO A 75 7.70 -8.50 12.38
N ASP A 76 7.81 -7.46 11.53
CA ASP A 76 9.02 -7.26 10.74
C ASP A 76 10.26 -7.06 11.64
N MET A 77 10.11 -6.36 12.77
CA MET A 77 11.15 -6.25 13.80
C MET A 77 10.58 -6.18 15.21
N ALA A 78 11.25 -6.85 16.14
CA ALA A 78 11.12 -6.63 17.57
C ALA A 78 12.34 -5.90 18.10
N LEU A 79 12.11 -4.81 18.84
CA LEU A 79 13.14 -4.09 19.57
C LEU A 79 13.10 -4.58 21.02
N GLN A 80 14.24 -5.01 21.54
CA GLN A 80 14.35 -5.55 22.90
C GLN A 80 15.19 -4.61 23.77
N ASP A 81 14.82 -4.49 25.04
CA ASP A 81 15.62 -3.79 26.05
C ASP A 81 16.80 -4.65 26.54
N ALA A 82 17.57 -4.14 27.49
CA ALA A 82 18.75 -4.82 28.02
C ALA A 82 18.44 -6.13 28.79
N ASP A 83 17.16 -6.36 29.13
CA ASP A 83 16.67 -7.56 29.78
C ASP A 83 15.99 -8.52 28.78
N ASP A 84 16.24 -8.32 27.48
CA ASP A 84 15.64 -9.04 26.34
C ASP A 84 14.11 -8.97 26.25
N ASN A 85 13.48 -8.05 26.99
CA ASN A 85 12.03 -7.85 26.91
C ASN A 85 11.71 -6.95 25.72
N VAL A 86 10.61 -7.26 25.02
CA VAL A 86 10.15 -6.41 23.90
C VAL A 86 9.76 -5.03 24.44
N SER A 87 10.38 -4.00 23.86
CA SER A 87 10.08 -2.59 24.12
C SER A 87 9.29 -1.96 22.96
N ALA A 88 9.47 -2.45 21.74
CA ALA A 88 8.67 -2.03 20.60
C ALA A 88 8.61 -3.07 19.48
N PHE A 89 7.61 -2.95 18.61
CA PHE A 89 7.59 -3.60 17.31
C PHE A 89 7.66 -2.55 16.19
N ILE A 90 8.36 -2.88 15.11
CA ILE A 90 8.34 -2.10 13.87
C ILE A 90 7.73 -2.96 12.76
N GLU A 91 6.82 -2.36 11.99
CA GLU A 91 6.23 -2.95 10.80
C GLU A 91 6.49 -2.02 9.59
N ALA A 92 7.23 -2.53 8.62
CA ALA A 92 7.46 -1.88 7.34
C ALA A 92 6.27 -2.13 6.41
N LYS A 93 5.78 -1.07 5.75
CA LYS A 93 4.68 -1.17 4.78
C LYS A 93 4.98 -0.36 3.54
N PHE A 94 5.43 -1.00 2.47
CA PHE A 94 5.55 -0.31 1.18
C PHE A 94 4.20 -0.21 0.47
N TRP A 95 3.68 -1.36 0.03
CA TRP A 95 2.51 -1.41 -0.86
C TRP A 95 1.43 -2.39 -0.39
N ALA A 96 1.81 -3.34 0.47
CA ALA A 96 0.89 -4.33 1.03
C ALA A 96 -0.21 -3.67 1.88
N SER A 97 -1.37 -4.31 1.90
CA SER A 97 -2.43 -3.99 2.87
C SER A 97 -2.07 -4.57 4.24
N LEU A 98 -2.70 -4.05 5.30
CA LEU A 98 -2.57 -4.65 6.63
C LEU A 98 -3.14 -6.07 6.64
N THR A 99 -2.39 -7.03 7.16
CA THR A 99 -2.87 -8.41 7.35
C THR A 99 -3.92 -8.47 8.45
N HIS A 100 -4.67 -9.57 8.56
CA HIS A 100 -5.67 -9.72 9.62
C HIS A 100 -5.08 -9.73 11.04
N HIS A 101 -3.79 -10.03 11.17
CA HIS A 101 -3.06 -9.91 12.45
C HIS A 101 -2.75 -8.45 12.82
N GLN A 102 -2.73 -7.55 11.85
CA GLN A 102 -2.25 -6.18 12.05
C GLN A 102 -3.42 -5.20 12.23
N PRO A 103 -3.26 -4.20 13.12
CA PRO A 103 -2.20 -4.05 14.13
C PRO A 103 -2.44 -4.83 15.42
N VAL A 104 -3.64 -5.40 15.60
CA VAL A 104 -4.18 -5.85 16.90
C VAL A 104 -3.29 -6.91 17.58
N THR A 105 -2.83 -7.91 16.83
CA THR A 105 -1.98 -8.98 17.39
C THR A 105 -0.69 -8.43 17.98
N TYR A 106 -0.02 -7.52 17.27
CA TYR A 106 1.25 -6.95 17.71
C TYR A 106 1.05 -5.98 18.88
N TRP A 107 -0.04 -5.22 18.83
CA TRP A 107 -0.46 -4.35 19.92
C TRP A 107 -0.68 -5.10 21.23
N GLU A 108 -1.36 -6.25 21.17
CA GLU A 108 -1.67 -7.06 22.36
C GLU A 108 -0.45 -7.80 22.91
N ALA A 109 0.51 -8.13 22.04
CA ALA A 109 1.77 -8.76 22.43
C ALA A 109 2.74 -7.81 23.16
N LEU A 110 2.60 -6.49 23.00
CA LEU A 110 3.42 -5.52 23.73
C LEU A 110 3.09 -5.53 25.23
N PRO A 111 4.07 -5.45 26.15
CA PRO A 111 3.79 -5.26 27.57
C PRO A 111 2.87 -4.05 27.85
N ALA A 112 1.89 -4.23 28.74
CA ALA A 112 0.93 -3.20 29.13
C ALA A 112 1.36 -2.38 30.36
N ASP A 113 2.26 -2.96 31.17
CA ASP A 113 2.75 -2.45 32.45
C ASP A 113 3.93 -1.48 32.33
N LYS A 114 4.47 -1.30 31.12
CA LYS A 114 5.54 -0.35 30.81
C LYS A 114 5.28 0.39 29.49
N SER A 115 6.03 1.47 29.26
CA SER A 115 5.97 2.19 27.98
C SER A 115 6.50 1.32 26.84
N THR A 116 5.71 1.20 25.78
CA THR A 116 6.04 0.43 24.59
C THR A 116 5.49 1.09 23.35
N ALA A 117 6.04 0.75 22.18
CA ALA A 117 5.61 1.34 20.91
C ALA A 117 5.35 0.27 19.83
N LEU A 118 4.31 0.50 19.03
CA LEU A 118 4.08 -0.16 17.76
C LEU A 118 4.25 0.87 16.65
N LEU A 119 5.37 0.80 15.92
CA LEU A 119 5.72 1.73 14.85
C LEU A 119 5.42 1.12 13.49
N PHE A 120 4.63 1.82 12.68
CA PHE A 120 4.52 1.56 11.25
C PHE A 120 5.42 2.52 10.47
N VAL A 121 6.17 1.99 9.49
CA VAL A 121 7.04 2.76 8.60
C VAL A 121 6.57 2.56 7.16
N ALA A 122 6.14 3.64 6.50
CA ALA A 122 5.57 3.56 5.16
C ALA A 122 6.18 4.59 4.19
N PRO A 123 5.93 4.50 2.88
CA PRO A 123 6.21 5.60 1.96
C PRO A 123 5.50 6.88 2.39
N LYS A 124 6.14 8.04 2.15
CA LYS A 124 5.62 9.35 2.56
C LYS A 124 4.19 9.61 2.09
N SER A 125 3.83 9.20 0.86
CA SER A 125 2.46 9.34 0.34
C SER A 125 1.42 8.63 1.22
N ARG A 126 1.72 7.44 1.76
CA ARG A 126 0.80 6.70 2.63
C ARG A 126 0.62 7.34 4.00
N VAL A 127 1.63 8.06 4.47
CA VAL A 127 1.58 8.82 5.74
C VAL A 127 0.78 10.12 5.55
N ASP A 128 1.08 10.87 4.49
CA ASP A 128 0.45 12.17 4.21
C ASP A 128 -1.06 12.04 3.91
N GLU A 129 -1.48 10.94 3.30
CA GLU A 129 -2.90 10.67 2.97
C GLU A 129 -3.75 10.20 4.16
N ASN A 130 -3.15 9.97 5.34
CA ASN A 130 -3.81 9.55 6.60
C ASN A 130 -4.60 8.24 6.60
N TRP A 131 -4.90 7.63 5.45
CA TRP A 131 -5.72 6.42 5.38
C TRP A 131 -5.16 5.26 6.22
N LEU A 132 -3.84 5.06 6.20
CA LEU A 132 -3.20 3.97 6.94
C LEU A 132 -3.35 4.20 8.43
N TRP A 133 -3.21 5.46 8.86
CA TRP A 133 -3.46 5.85 10.24
C TRP A 133 -4.91 5.56 10.65
N ASP A 134 -5.87 5.99 9.83
CA ASP A 134 -7.30 5.80 10.11
C ASP A 134 -7.66 4.31 10.18
N GLU A 135 -7.12 3.48 9.29
CA GLU A 135 -7.31 2.03 9.30
C GLU A 135 -6.71 1.37 10.56
N LEU A 136 -5.49 1.78 10.97
CA LEU A 136 -4.85 1.27 12.19
C LEU A 136 -5.68 1.58 13.44
N VAL A 137 -6.13 2.84 13.56
CA VAL A 137 -6.97 3.28 14.69
C VAL A 137 -8.32 2.57 14.69
N GLN A 138 -8.96 2.43 13.52
CA GLN A 138 -10.24 1.75 13.39
C GLN A 138 -10.13 0.29 13.84
N ARG A 139 -9.13 -0.46 13.35
CA ARG A 139 -8.93 -1.87 13.72
C ARG A 139 -8.66 -2.05 15.22
N LEU A 140 -7.89 -1.14 15.84
CA LEU A 140 -7.69 -1.16 17.30
C LEU A 140 -8.99 -0.85 18.06
N SER A 141 -9.75 0.14 17.60
CA SER A 141 -11.04 0.50 18.18
C SER A 141 -12.05 -0.66 18.09
N ASP A 142 -12.11 -1.35 16.96
CA ASP A 142 -12.98 -2.50 16.73
C ASP A 142 -12.61 -3.68 17.65
N ALA A 143 -11.32 -3.82 17.99
CA ALA A 143 -10.83 -4.76 18.98
C ALA A 143 -10.99 -4.27 20.45
N GLY A 144 -11.58 -3.10 20.67
CA GLY A 144 -11.86 -2.54 22.00
C GLY A 144 -10.75 -1.69 22.60
N HIS A 145 -9.63 -1.47 21.89
CA HIS A 145 -8.51 -0.64 22.34
C HIS A 145 -8.78 0.83 22.05
N LYS A 146 -8.84 1.67 23.09
CA LYS A 146 -9.10 3.10 22.96
C LYS A 146 -7.82 3.90 23.01
N LEU A 147 -7.60 4.73 21.99
CA LEU A 147 -6.46 5.64 21.91
C LEU A 147 -6.88 7.07 22.31
N ASN A 148 -5.92 7.82 22.84
CA ASN A 148 -6.01 9.27 23.02
C ASN A 148 -6.00 9.97 21.65
N GLU A 149 -6.22 11.29 21.68
CA GLU A 149 -6.16 12.09 20.46
C GLU A 149 -4.82 11.92 19.75
N ARG A 150 -4.91 11.88 18.41
CA ARG A 150 -3.76 11.87 17.53
C ARG A 150 -2.92 13.11 17.79
N THR A 151 -1.64 12.92 18.03
CA THR A 151 -0.64 13.99 18.10
C THR A 151 0.44 13.77 17.02
N GLY A 152 1.20 14.81 16.70
CA GLY A 152 2.30 14.68 15.73
C GLY A 152 2.57 15.94 14.92
N HIS A 153 3.84 16.26 14.77
CA HIS A 153 4.39 17.28 13.86
C HIS A 153 5.63 16.70 13.17
N GLY A 154 5.94 17.14 11.94
CA GLY A 154 7.18 16.75 11.26
C GLY A 154 7.25 15.30 10.76
N GLY A 155 6.11 14.73 10.33
CA GLY A 155 6.07 13.44 9.64
C GLY A 155 6.04 12.20 10.54
N LEU A 156 5.94 12.39 11.87
CA LEU A 156 5.65 11.33 12.84
C LEU A 156 4.27 11.57 13.46
N ILE A 157 3.39 10.59 13.33
CA ILE A 157 2.04 10.59 13.90
C ILE A 157 2.04 9.62 15.07
N THR A 158 1.45 10.00 16.20
CA THR A 158 1.39 9.16 17.40
C THR A 158 0.04 9.25 18.09
N ALA A 159 -0.33 8.18 18.79
CA ALA A 159 -1.42 8.17 19.76
C ALA A 159 -1.08 7.17 20.87
N THR A 160 -1.43 7.51 22.10
CA THR A 160 -1.19 6.66 23.28
C THR A 160 -2.50 5.99 23.69
N ALA A 161 -2.44 4.75 24.16
CA ALA A 161 -3.60 4.09 24.75
C ALA A 161 -4.17 4.88 25.94
N LYS A 162 -5.47 4.76 26.19
CA LYS A 162 -6.13 5.45 27.33
C LYS A 162 -5.87 4.78 28.67
N ASP A 163 -5.55 3.50 28.66
CA ASP A 163 -5.49 2.60 29.81
C ASP A 163 -4.09 2.02 30.06
N THR A 164 -3.17 2.19 29.12
CA THR A 164 -1.79 1.70 29.20
C THR A 164 -0.82 2.75 28.64
N SER A 165 0.48 2.53 28.81
CA SER A 165 1.53 3.37 28.20
C SER A 165 1.95 2.87 26.80
N ARG A 166 1.11 2.06 26.15
CA ARG A 166 1.34 1.60 24.77
C ARG A 166 1.08 2.74 23.79
N ARG A 167 1.94 2.87 22.77
CA ARG A 167 1.83 3.92 21.75
C ARG A 167 1.76 3.34 20.35
N LEU A 168 0.80 3.81 19.57
CA LEU A 168 0.72 3.57 18.14
C LEU A 168 1.43 4.73 17.44
N MET A 169 2.35 4.40 16.52
CA MET A 169 3.15 5.38 15.82
C MET A 169 3.16 5.09 14.31
N LEU A 170 3.16 6.13 13.48
CA LEU A 170 3.29 6.02 12.03
C LEU A 170 4.26 7.10 11.52
N THR A 171 5.26 6.68 10.74
CA THR A 171 6.24 7.58 10.11
C THR A 171 6.53 7.19 8.67
N SER A 172 7.18 8.08 7.94
CA SER A 172 7.74 7.74 6.63
C SER A 172 9.13 7.11 6.72
N TRP A 173 9.49 6.30 5.73
CA TRP A 173 10.87 5.82 5.53
C TRP A 173 11.87 6.96 5.48
N GLU A 174 11.57 8.00 4.69
CA GLU A 174 12.39 9.22 4.58
C GLU A 174 12.66 9.85 5.95
N ARG A 175 11.61 10.00 6.78
CA ARG A 175 11.76 10.61 8.10
C ARG A 175 12.60 9.75 9.03
N LEU A 176 12.36 8.44 9.06
CA LEU A 176 13.14 7.51 9.89
C LEU A 176 14.62 7.52 9.48
N LEU A 177 14.91 7.40 8.19
CA LEU A 177 16.28 7.35 7.68
C LEU A 177 17.02 8.66 7.92
N ASN A 178 16.35 9.81 7.78
CA ASN A 178 16.94 11.11 8.12
C ASN A 178 17.34 11.19 9.60
N VAL A 179 16.51 10.68 10.51
CA VAL A 179 16.85 10.64 11.94
C VAL A 179 18.09 9.77 12.20
N LEU A 180 18.20 8.62 11.53
CA LEU A 180 19.38 7.76 11.66
C LEU A 180 20.62 8.44 11.06
N LEU A 181 20.49 9.05 9.88
CA LEU A 181 21.58 9.70 9.17
C LEU A 181 22.14 10.91 9.95
N GLU A 182 21.25 11.73 10.54
CA GLU A 182 21.63 12.86 11.41
C GLU A 182 22.38 12.40 12.67
N SER A 183 22.17 11.15 13.10
CA SER A 183 22.82 10.57 14.27
C SER A 183 24.10 9.80 13.98
N ALA A 184 24.45 9.63 12.69
CA ALA A 184 25.56 8.80 12.29
C ALA A 184 26.88 9.28 12.92
N SER A 185 27.58 8.38 13.57
CA SER A 185 28.78 8.66 14.35
C SER A 185 30.05 8.73 13.48
N ASP A 186 30.07 8.04 12.35
CA ASP A 186 31.20 7.98 11.44
C ASP A 186 30.79 7.83 9.96
N ALA A 187 31.80 7.83 9.08
CA ALA A 187 31.62 7.73 7.64
C ALA A 187 31.11 6.34 7.20
N GLN A 188 31.40 5.27 7.94
CA GLN A 188 30.91 3.93 7.63
C GLN A 188 29.42 3.84 7.91
N GLU A 189 28.97 4.28 9.08
CA GLU A 189 27.55 4.33 9.43
C GLU A 189 26.75 5.20 8.45
N THR A 190 27.29 6.38 8.13
CA THR A 190 26.72 7.27 7.10
C THR A 190 26.56 6.54 5.77
N PHE A 191 27.59 5.81 5.33
CA PHE A 191 27.56 5.06 4.08
C PHE A 191 26.49 3.96 4.08
N GLU A 192 26.40 3.16 5.16
CA GLU A 192 25.39 2.09 5.27
C GLU A 192 23.96 2.65 5.27
N ILE A 193 23.70 3.76 5.97
CA ILE A 193 22.39 4.42 5.99
C ILE A 193 22.03 4.95 4.59
N LEU A 194 22.99 5.51 3.85
CA LEU A 194 22.77 5.96 2.47
C LEU A 194 22.52 4.78 1.50
N GLN A 195 23.13 3.61 1.73
CA GLN A 195 22.78 2.40 0.97
C GLN A 195 21.34 1.98 1.23
N LEU A 196 20.93 1.99 2.51
CA LEU A 196 19.55 1.68 2.93
C LEU A 196 18.55 2.68 2.33
N GLU A 197 18.88 3.97 2.29
CA GLU A 197 18.05 4.99 1.64
C GLU A 197 17.86 4.72 0.16
N GLY A 198 18.94 4.39 -0.56
CA GLY A 198 18.84 4.03 -1.97
C GLY A 198 18.02 2.76 -2.22
N LEU A 199 18.07 1.80 -1.29
CA LEU A 199 17.22 0.60 -1.32
C LEU A 199 15.75 0.95 -1.07
N ALA A 200 15.45 1.83 -0.11
CA ALA A 200 14.09 2.29 0.20
C ALA A 200 13.46 3.00 -1.01
N LYS A 201 14.25 3.83 -1.70
CA LYS A 201 13.85 4.51 -2.93
C LYS A 201 13.56 3.50 -4.05
N ALA A 202 14.42 2.51 -4.22
CA ALA A 202 14.20 1.46 -5.22
C ALA A 202 12.93 0.63 -4.94
N ALA A 203 12.64 0.32 -3.67
CA ALA A 203 11.42 -0.36 -3.22
C ALA A 203 10.16 0.47 -3.49
N HIS A 204 10.24 1.77 -3.27
CA HIS A 204 9.15 2.68 -3.59
C HIS A 204 8.93 2.74 -5.12
N ASP A 205 9.96 3.02 -5.90
CA ASP A 205 9.81 3.25 -7.34
C ASP A 205 9.47 1.97 -8.12
N GLY A 206 9.83 0.80 -7.59
CA GLY A 206 9.55 -0.51 -8.19
C GLY A 206 8.06 -0.92 -8.19
N GLY A 207 7.22 -0.30 -7.37
CA GLY A 207 5.86 -0.81 -7.11
C GLY A 207 5.88 -2.18 -6.40
N ASP A 208 4.73 -2.83 -6.27
CA ASP A 208 4.64 -4.23 -5.81
C ASP A 208 4.30 -5.14 -7.00
N PRO A 209 5.28 -5.91 -7.53
CA PRO A 209 5.05 -6.82 -8.64
C PRO A 209 3.96 -7.85 -8.37
N ARG A 210 3.82 -8.30 -7.11
CA ARG A 210 2.80 -9.30 -6.72
C ARG A 210 1.41 -8.66 -6.70
N ARG A 211 1.31 -7.40 -6.26
CA ARG A 211 0.07 -6.62 -6.35
C ARG A 211 -0.34 -6.43 -7.80
N ASP A 212 0.59 -6.05 -8.67
CA ASP A 212 0.30 -5.85 -10.09
C ASP A 212 -0.13 -7.17 -10.74
N GLU A 213 0.56 -8.28 -10.49
CA GLU A 213 0.16 -9.62 -10.93
C GLU A 213 -1.23 -10.02 -10.41
N ASN A 214 -1.53 -9.78 -9.14
CA ASN A 214 -2.84 -10.07 -8.55
C ASN A 214 -3.96 -9.24 -9.18
N LEU A 215 -3.72 -7.95 -9.44
CA LEU A 215 -4.68 -7.07 -10.11
C LEU A 215 -4.85 -7.45 -11.58
N ILE A 216 -3.76 -7.84 -12.26
CA ILE A 216 -3.79 -8.39 -13.62
C ILE A 216 -4.69 -9.63 -13.67
N MET A 217 -4.47 -10.59 -12.77
CA MET A 217 -5.29 -11.80 -12.68
C MET A 217 -6.75 -11.49 -12.34
N LEU A 218 -7.00 -10.53 -11.45
CA LEU A 218 -8.34 -10.07 -11.09
C LEU A 218 -9.08 -9.49 -12.31
N ILE A 219 -8.42 -8.64 -13.09
CA ILE A 219 -8.98 -8.05 -14.33
C ILE A 219 -9.34 -9.13 -15.34
N GLU A 220 -8.44 -10.12 -15.52
CA GLU A 220 -8.67 -11.23 -16.44
C GLU A 220 -9.82 -12.13 -16.01
N GLU A 221 -9.91 -12.45 -14.72
CA GLU A 221 -10.96 -13.32 -14.19
C GLU A 221 -12.32 -12.63 -14.13
N ALA A 222 -12.36 -11.34 -13.78
CA ALA A 222 -13.57 -10.53 -13.84
C ALA A 222 -14.13 -10.47 -15.27
N GLY A 223 -13.27 -10.25 -16.28
CA GLY A 223 -13.68 -10.29 -17.68
C GLY A 223 -14.27 -11.63 -18.10
N LYS A 224 -13.69 -12.76 -17.63
CA LYS A 224 -14.23 -14.10 -17.90
C LYS A 224 -15.61 -14.33 -17.25
N ARG A 225 -15.80 -13.88 -16.01
CA ARG A 225 -17.10 -14.00 -15.31
C ARG A 225 -18.18 -13.17 -15.98
N LEU A 226 -17.85 -11.95 -16.42
CA LEU A 226 -18.78 -11.12 -17.20
C LEU A 226 -19.17 -11.76 -18.53
N GLN A 227 -18.25 -12.48 -19.20
CA GLN A 227 -18.61 -13.26 -20.39
C GLN A 227 -19.55 -14.43 -20.05
N GLN A 228 -19.34 -15.09 -18.90
CA GLN A 228 -20.18 -16.20 -18.45
C GLN A 228 -21.57 -15.74 -18.03
N SER A 229 -21.70 -14.59 -17.37
CA SER A 229 -23.00 -13.97 -17.05
C SER A 229 -23.65 -13.27 -18.25
N GLY A 230 -22.94 -13.23 -19.38
CA GLY A 230 -23.45 -12.68 -20.63
C GLY A 230 -23.32 -11.17 -20.73
N TRP A 231 -22.74 -10.46 -19.75
CA TRP A 231 -22.56 -9.01 -19.73
C TRP A 231 -21.35 -8.47 -20.50
N ALA A 232 -20.39 -9.34 -20.85
CA ALA A 232 -19.32 -9.01 -21.79
C ALA A 232 -19.33 -9.87 -23.07
N GLU A 233 -19.02 -9.25 -24.21
CA GLU A 233 -18.97 -9.94 -25.51
C GLU A 233 -17.84 -10.98 -25.55
N PRO A 234 -18.11 -12.23 -25.98
CA PRO A 234 -17.09 -13.25 -26.15
C PRO A 234 -15.97 -12.81 -27.10
N GLY A 235 -14.71 -13.02 -26.71
CA GLY A 235 -13.56 -12.70 -27.56
C GLY A 235 -13.21 -11.21 -27.70
N SER A 236 -13.97 -10.30 -27.08
CA SER A 236 -13.69 -8.85 -27.12
C SER A 236 -12.50 -8.40 -26.25
N GLN A 237 -11.90 -9.32 -25.49
CA GLN A 237 -10.84 -9.03 -24.53
C GLN A 237 -9.48 -8.79 -25.20
N ASN A 238 -9.15 -7.53 -25.44
CA ASN A 238 -7.86 -7.12 -25.98
C ASN A 238 -6.97 -6.51 -24.88
N VAL A 239 -5.67 -6.83 -24.90
CA VAL A 239 -4.72 -6.25 -23.97
C VAL A 239 -4.56 -4.75 -24.25
N GLY A 240 -4.80 -3.93 -23.23
CA GLY A 240 -4.50 -2.50 -23.25
C GLY A 240 -3.42 -2.19 -22.23
N SER A 241 -2.15 -2.21 -22.64
CA SER A 241 -1.01 -1.96 -21.75
C SER A 241 0.01 -1.02 -22.36
N ASN A 242 0.58 -0.14 -21.54
CA ASN A 242 1.80 0.59 -21.86
C ASN A 242 2.82 0.33 -20.74
N ARG A 243 4.04 -0.10 -21.10
CA ARG A 243 5.07 -0.57 -20.16
C ARG A 243 5.30 0.47 -19.06
N GLY A 244 4.83 0.15 -17.84
CA GLY A 244 5.03 0.97 -16.64
C GLY A 244 4.13 2.20 -16.52
N VAL A 245 2.98 2.26 -17.23
CA VAL A 245 2.05 3.40 -17.11
C VAL A 245 0.61 2.93 -16.84
N PHE A 246 0.15 1.88 -17.52
CA PHE A 246 -1.16 1.28 -17.28
C PHE A 246 -1.21 -0.16 -17.77
N TYR A 247 -2.09 -0.95 -17.16
CA TYR A 247 -2.44 -2.30 -17.61
C TYR A 247 -3.95 -2.50 -17.51
N GLY A 248 -4.55 -3.11 -18.53
CA GLY A 248 -5.94 -3.50 -18.48
C GLY A 248 -6.39 -4.34 -19.66
N ARG A 249 -7.70 -4.52 -19.75
CA ARG A 249 -8.39 -5.19 -20.86
C ARG A 249 -9.42 -4.25 -21.46
N PHE A 250 -9.35 -4.07 -22.77
CA PHE A 250 -10.50 -3.61 -23.53
C PHE A 250 -11.51 -4.75 -23.61
N MET A 251 -12.79 -4.45 -23.48
CA MET A 251 -13.89 -5.39 -23.67
C MET A 251 -15.16 -4.64 -24.09
N VAL A 252 -16.10 -5.35 -24.68
CA VAL A 252 -17.45 -4.80 -24.93
C VAL A 252 -18.34 -5.21 -23.76
N LEU A 253 -18.72 -4.25 -22.93
CA LEU A 253 -19.58 -4.42 -21.76
C LEU A 253 -20.94 -3.79 -22.08
N ALA A 254 -22.03 -4.57 -22.02
CA ALA A 254 -23.38 -4.09 -22.36
C ALA A 254 -23.42 -3.30 -23.70
N GLY A 255 -22.77 -3.82 -24.74
CA GLY A 255 -22.71 -3.21 -26.07
C GLY A 255 -21.78 -2.01 -26.22
N VAL A 256 -20.99 -1.65 -25.19
CA VAL A 256 -20.10 -0.47 -25.20
C VAL A 256 -18.66 -0.89 -25.02
N LEU A 257 -17.76 -0.32 -25.83
CA LEU A 257 -16.33 -0.54 -25.64
C LEU A 257 -15.84 0.16 -24.36
N VAL A 258 -15.34 -0.62 -23.43
CA VAL A 258 -14.75 -0.16 -22.18
C VAL A 258 -13.33 -0.67 -22.05
N TRP A 259 -12.53 0.01 -21.22
CA TRP A 259 -11.26 -0.50 -20.73
C TRP A 259 -11.34 -0.65 -19.22
N LEU A 260 -11.08 -1.85 -18.71
CA LEU A 260 -10.96 -2.12 -17.27
C LEU A 260 -9.48 -2.31 -16.93
N GLY A 261 -8.94 -1.50 -16.01
CA GLY A 261 -7.54 -1.66 -15.65
C GLY A 261 -7.04 -0.77 -14.53
N ILE A 262 -5.71 -0.80 -14.35
CA ILE A 262 -4.94 -0.02 -13.39
C ILE A 262 -4.12 1.04 -14.11
N VAL A 263 -4.01 2.23 -13.51
CA VAL A 263 -3.18 3.32 -14.00
C VAL A 263 -2.16 3.70 -12.94
N ASP A 264 -0.89 3.52 -13.30
CA ASP A 264 0.25 3.50 -12.39
C ASP A 264 0.47 4.84 -11.68
N ILE A 265 0.25 5.96 -12.38
CA ILE A 265 0.48 7.32 -11.85
C ILE A 265 -0.54 7.71 -10.77
N ALA A 266 -1.76 7.16 -10.81
CA ALA A 266 -2.81 7.43 -9.83
C ALA A 266 -2.85 6.38 -8.72
N ALA A 267 -2.53 5.13 -9.07
CA ALA A 267 -2.67 3.98 -8.19
C ALA A 267 -1.51 3.84 -7.18
N LYS A 268 -0.31 4.31 -7.54
CA LYS A 268 0.87 4.33 -6.66
C LYS A 268 0.76 5.28 -5.46
N HIS A 269 -0.23 6.16 -5.43
CA HIS A 269 -0.40 7.06 -4.29
C HIS A 269 -1.53 6.59 -3.36
N MET A 270 -2.52 5.87 -3.90
CA MET A 270 -3.67 5.40 -3.13
C MET A 270 -3.38 4.14 -2.31
N ALA A 271 -3.96 4.11 -1.12
CA ALA A 271 -4.12 2.95 -0.25
C ALA A 271 -4.54 1.66 -0.97
N ASN A 272 -5.68 1.80 -1.62
CA ASN A 272 -6.46 0.77 -2.25
C ASN A 272 -7.04 1.36 -3.54
N PRO A 273 -6.18 1.61 -4.55
CA PRO A 273 -6.60 2.12 -5.83
C PRO A 273 -7.71 1.26 -6.43
N PRO A 274 -8.80 1.89 -6.88
CA PRO A 274 -9.82 1.18 -7.60
C PRO A 274 -9.27 0.66 -8.92
N LEU A 275 -9.92 -0.37 -9.48
CA LEU A 275 -9.83 -0.59 -10.92
C LEU A 275 -10.58 0.57 -11.60
N TRP A 276 -10.07 1.02 -12.73
CA TRP A 276 -10.71 2.05 -13.53
C TRP A 276 -11.45 1.41 -14.68
N LEU A 277 -12.75 1.66 -14.76
CA LEU A 277 -13.55 1.37 -15.93
C LEU A 277 -13.65 2.65 -16.78
N THR A 278 -12.94 2.70 -17.90
CA THR A 278 -12.92 3.84 -18.81
C THR A 278 -13.83 3.56 -20.01
N ILE A 279 -14.79 4.45 -20.24
CA ILE A 279 -15.70 4.38 -21.37
C ILE A 279 -14.98 4.92 -22.59
N GLN A 280 -14.76 4.08 -23.59
CA GLN A 280 -14.02 4.46 -24.78
C GLN A 280 -14.90 5.26 -25.76
N PRO A 281 -14.30 6.08 -26.63
CA PRO A 281 -15.03 6.71 -27.71
C PRO A 281 -15.76 5.66 -28.56
N THR A 282 -17.00 5.98 -28.92
CA THR A 282 -17.83 5.18 -29.81
C THR A 282 -17.16 5.08 -31.19
N ASN A 283 -16.92 3.86 -31.69
CA ASN A 283 -16.73 3.66 -33.13
C ASN A 283 -18.12 3.68 -33.82
N ALA A 284 -18.19 3.95 -35.12
CA ALA A 284 -19.46 4.08 -35.87
C ALA A 284 -20.39 2.84 -35.76
N ASP A 285 -19.87 1.71 -35.28
CA ASP A 285 -20.56 0.42 -35.21
C ASP A 285 -21.11 0.04 -33.82
N GLN A 286 -20.97 0.88 -32.78
CA GLN A 286 -21.50 0.54 -31.44
C GLN A 286 -23.00 0.88 -31.30
N PRO A 287 -23.79 0.04 -30.61
CA PRO A 287 -25.22 0.25 -30.39
C PRO A 287 -25.57 1.44 -29.48
N VAL A 288 -24.66 1.84 -28.57
CA VAL A 288 -24.89 2.94 -27.61
C VAL A 288 -23.73 3.93 -27.68
N SER A 289 -24.03 5.23 -27.75
CA SER A 289 -22.99 6.27 -27.76
C SER A 289 -22.38 6.49 -26.37
N ARG A 290 -21.09 6.82 -26.32
CA ARG A 290 -20.39 7.21 -25.08
C ARG A 290 -21.16 8.26 -24.26
N ASP A 291 -21.69 9.29 -24.91
CA ASP A 291 -22.37 10.38 -24.21
C ASP A 291 -23.67 9.88 -23.55
N THR A 292 -24.40 8.97 -24.20
CA THR A 292 -25.57 8.29 -23.60
C THR A 292 -25.18 7.48 -22.37
N VAL A 293 -24.06 6.77 -22.43
CA VAL A 293 -23.53 5.97 -21.30
C VAL A 293 -23.13 6.87 -20.14
N VAL A 294 -22.45 7.98 -20.43
CA VAL A 294 -22.02 8.97 -19.43
C VAL A 294 -23.23 9.58 -18.74
N ASP A 295 -24.27 9.94 -19.50
CA ASP A 295 -25.53 10.49 -18.95
C ASP A 295 -26.23 9.47 -18.03
N LYS A 296 -26.31 8.20 -18.45
CA LYS A 296 -26.92 7.12 -17.64
C LYS A 296 -26.17 6.87 -16.34
N LEU A 297 -24.84 6.90 -16.37
CA LEU A 297 -24.00 6.67 -15.19
C LEU A 297 -23.92 7.90 -14.27
N GLY A 298 -24.20 9.09 -14.81
CA GLY A 298 -24.31 10.34 -14.07
C GLY A 298 -23.13 10.56 -13.11
N ASN A 299 -23.44 10.66 -11.81
CA ASN A 299 -22.46 10.95 -10.76
C ASN A 299 -21.41 9.85 -10.54
N LEU A 300 -21.60 8.65 -11.12
CA LEU A 300 -20.58 7.58 -11.06
C LEU A 300 -19.37 7.92 -11.96
N VAL A 301 -19.58 8.70 -13.02
CA VAL A 301 -18.51 9.08 -13.94
C VAL A 301 -17.70 10.22 -13.34
N LYS A 302 -16.41 9.99 -13.16
CA LYS A 302 -15.44 11.02 -12.82
C LYS A 302 -14.84 11.57 -14.11
N SER A 303 -15.23 12.78 -14.48
CA SER A 303 -14.51 13.55 -15.51
C SER A 303 -13.25 14.13 -14.87
N LYS A 304 -12.07 13.57 -15.19
CA LYS A 304 -10.79 14.18 -14.81
C LYS A 304 -9.82 14.18 -15.99
N THR A 305 -9.48 15.38 -16.44
CA THR A 305 -8.52 15.68 -17.52
C THR A 305 -7.04 15.47 -17.14
N GLN A 306 -6.72 14.87 -15.99
CA GLN A 306 -5.37 14.99 -15.41
C GLN A 306 -4.59 13.67 -15.19
N TRP A 307 -5.16 12.48 -15.43
CA TRP A 307 -4.45 11.22 -15.17
C TRP A 307 -3.74 10.67 -16.41
N HIS A 308 -4.46 10.66 -17.55
CA HIS A 308 -3.93 10.37 -18.88
C HIS A 308 -4.95 10.87 -19.92
N ASN A 309 -4.48 11.39 -21.04
CA ASN A 309 -5.30 12.13 -22.03
C ASN A 309 -6.51 11.35 -22.60
N TRP A 310 -6.51 10.02 -22.52
CA TRP A 310 -7.60 9.16 -23.02
C TRP A 310 -8.61 8.74 -21.94
N MET A 311 -8.32 8.95 -20.65
CA MET A 311 -9.20 8.61 -19.52
C MET A 311 -10.16 9.76 -19.17
N THR A 312 -10.97 10.16 -20.13
CA THR A 312 -11.85 11.34 -19.96
C THR A 312 -13.16 11.03 -19.23
N HIS A 313 -13.59 9.77 -19.24
CA HIS A 313 -14.84 9.30 -18.63
C HIS A 313 -14.59 7.96 -17.95
N CYS A 314 -14.28 8.00 -16.65
CA CYS A 314 -13.96 6.79 -15.89
C CYS A 314 -14.85 6.62 -14.66
N VAL A 315 -15.16 5.37 -14.36
CA VAL A 315 -15.81 4.93 -13.12
C VAL A 315 -14.77 4.22 -12.28
N ALA A 316 -14.71 4.55 -11.00
CA ALA A 316 -13.86 3.84 -10.04
C ALA A 316 -14.59 2.59 -9.56
N ILE A 317 -13.97 1.42 -9.71
CA ILE A 317 -14.43 0.13 -9.18
C ILE A 317 -13.65 -0.15 -7.90
N PRO A 318 -14.24 0.09 -6.71
CA PRO A 318 -13.54 -0.08 -5.45
C PRO A 318 -13.22 -1.55 -5.19
N LEU A 319 -12.03 -1.82 -4.66
CA LEU A 319 -11.65 -3.16 -4.21
C LEU A 319 -11.95 -3.27 -2.71
N PRO A 320 -12.56 -4.37 -2.22
CA PRO A 320 -12.78 -4.54 -0.78
C PRO A 320 -11.46 -4.64 -0.02
N SER A 321 -11.29 -3.84 1.05
CA SER A 321 -10.12 -3.92 1.92
C SER A 321 -10.18 -5.17 2.81
N GLY A 322 -9.09 -5.94 2.89
CA GLY A 322 -8.97 -7.09 3.79
C GLY A 322 -9.76 -8.35 3.37
N ALA A 323 -10.42 -8.33 2.21
CA ALA A 323 -11.11 -9.49 1.67
C ALA A 323 -10.13 -10.46 0.99
N ASP A 324 -10.49 -11.76 0.95
CA ASP A 324 -9.74 -12.73 0.15
C ASP A 324 -9.94 -12.51 -1.37
N ARG A 325 -9.20 -13.28 -2.18
CA ARG A 325 -9.20 -13.16 -3.65
C ARG A 325 -10.59 -13.38 -4.26
N GLU A 326 -11.35 -14.35 -3.76
CA GLU A 326 -12.65 -14.72 -4.32
C GLU A 326 -13.71 -13.68 -3.94
N ALA A 327 -13.71 -13.23 -2.69
CA ALA A 327 -14.58 -12.15 -2.24
C ALA A 327 -14.30 -10.83 -2.99
N THR A 328 -13.02 -10.51 -3.22
CA THR A 328 -12.61 -9.34 -4.02
C THR A 328 -13.10 -9.45 -5.47
N LEU A 329 -12.94 -10.63 -6.09
CA LEU A 329 -13.40 -10.89 -7.45
C LEU A 329 -14.92 -10.83 -7.56
N SER A 330 -15.64 -11.47 -6.64
CA SER A 330 -17.10 -11.44 -6.60
C SER A 330 -17.62 -10.02 -6.48
N ALA A 331 -17.09 -9.21 -5.56
CA ALA A 331 -17.48 -7.80 -5.41
C ALA A 331 -17.16 -6.97 -6.67
N THR A 332 -16.01 -7.21 -7.29
CA THR A 332 -15.62 -6.54 -8.54
C THR A 332 -16.59 -6.86 -9.66
N VAL A 333 -16.97 -8.12 -9.82
CA VAL A 333 -17.93 -8.56 -10.85
C VAL A 333 -19.32 -8.00 -10.57
N THR A 334 -19.81 -8.08 -9.33
CA THR A 334 -21.11 -7.51 -8.95
C THR A 334 -21.20 -6.02 -9.27
N GLU A 335 -20.14 -5.25 -9.01
CA GLU A 335 -20.13 -3.82 -9.33
C GLU A 335 -20.11 -3.58 -10.86
N LEU A 336 -19.38 -4.40 -11.61
CA LEU A 336 -19.35 -4.31 -13.08
C LEU A 336 -20.70 -4.70 -13.70
N GLU A 337 -21.39 -5.71 -13.16
CA GLU A 337 -22.73 -6.10 -13.57
C GLU A 337 -23.75 -5.00 -13.26
N ARG A 338 -23.68 -4.40 -12.07
CA ARG A 338 -24.52 -3.24 -11.70
C ARG A 338 -24.33 -2.07 -12.67
N ILE A 339 -23.08 -1.81 -13.08
CA ILE A 339 -22.79 -0.80 -14.10
C ILE A 339 -23.36 -1.20 -15.46
N ALA A 340 -23.22 -2.47 -15.86
CA ALA A 340 -23.75 -3.00 -17.10
C ALA A 340 -25.28 -2.88 -17.16
N GLU A 341 -25.99 -3.18 -16.07
CA GLU A 341 -27.45 -3.01 -15.94
C GLU A 341 -27.89 -1.54 -16.07
N ILE A 342 -27.09 -0.59 -15.57
CA ILE A 342 -27.37 0.84 -15.78
C ILE A 342 -27.21 1.20 -17.26
N ILE A 343 -26.23 0.62 -17.94
CA ILE A 343 -25.96 0.86 -19.37
C ILE A 343 -27.06 0.26 -20.23
N ASP A 344 -27.45 -0.99 -19.98
CA ASP A 344 -28.43 -1.76 -20.74
C ASP A 344 -29.37 -2.56 -19.80
N PRO A 345 -30.46 -1.93 -19.30
CA PRO A 345 -31.37 -2.53 -18.32
C PRO A 345 -32.15 -3.74 -18.86
N ASP A 346 -32.31 -3.84 -20.18
CA ASP A 346 -33.06 -4.91 -20.83
C ASP A 346 -32.21 -6.17 -21.07
N GLY A 347 -30.95 -6.15 -20.62
CA GLY A 347 -29.98 -7.20 -20.82
C GLY A 347 -29.09 -6.93 -22.03
N PRO A 348 -27.89 -7.54 -22.08
CA PRO A 348 -26.83 -7.11 -22.96
C PRO A 348 -27.16 -7.36 -24.43
N THR A 349 -27.22 -6.27 -25.20
CA THR A 349 -27.42 -6.33 -26.66
C THR A 349 -26.07 -6.33 -27.39
N TYR A 350 -25.62 -7.51 -27.83
CA TYR A 350 -24.47 -7.64 -28.74
C TYR A 350 -24.93 -7.63 -30.20
N ARG A 351 -24.07 -7.14 -31.09
CA ARG A 351 -24.30 -7.27 -32.54
C ARG A 351 -23.72 -8.57 -33.08
#